data_AF-A0A2T7PCF7-F1
#
_entry.id   AF-A0A2T7PCF7-F1
#
_cell.length_a   1.000
_cell.length_b   1.000
_cell.length_c   1.000
_cell.angle_alpha   90.00
_cell.angle_beta   90.00
_cell.angle_gamma   90.00
#
_symmetry.space_group_name_H-M   'P 1'
#
loop_
_entity.id
_entity.type
_entity.pdbx_description
1 polymer ?
#
loop_
_entity_poly.entity_id
_entity_poly.type
_entity_poly.pdbx_seq_one_letter_code
_entity_poly.pdbx_strand_id
1 'polypeptide(L)'
;MITANDDYPKSYTKSFADINMSRRSVSRKKLESYLQEVDVFDNPKMQLEQYPTTPHLAASMLHTIHTHFNDLEGKCVADLGVGSGVLSLGCSMLGCSYVLGVDIDPEALAICANNISEFDITNIDLLHCDIRSLVNHPGRLHGAFDVVVMNPPFGTKNNQGIDMLFLQAGLALARTSVYSLHKTSTREVGNMMQ
;
A
#
# COMPACT_ATOMS: atom_id res chain seq x y z
N MET A 1 22.22 -28.89 26.34
CA MET A 1 22.26 -29.69 25.10
C MET A 1 20.91 -29.51 24.39
N ILE A 2 20.81 -28.45 23.60
CA ILE A 2 19.87 -28.29 22.48
C ILE A 2 20.72 -27.55 21.45
N THR A 3 21.02 -28.24 20.36
CA THR A 3 21.86 -27.76 19.26
C THR A 3 21.02 -26.83 18.38
N ALA A 4 21.54 -25.63 18.12
CA ALA A 4 21.05 -24.79 17.04
C ALA A 4 21.41 -25.50 15.72
N ASN A 5 20.39 -25.91 14.97
CA ASN A 5 20.61 -26.29 13.58
C ASN A 5 20.68 -25.00 12.77
N ASP A 6 21.92 -24.54 12.59
CA ASP A 6 22.35 -23.64 11.53
C ASP A 6 22.16 -24.35 10.19
N ASP A 7 20.99 -24.22 9.57
CA ASP A 7 20.79 -24.52 8.15
C ASP A 7 19.75 -23.54 7.57
N TYR A 8 20.10 -22.26 7.57
CA TYR A 8 19.48 -21.28 6.69
C TYR A 8 20.26 -21.23 5.36
N PRO A 9 19.62 -21.42 4.19
CA PRO A 9 20.31 -21.34 2.91
C PRO A 9 20.86 -19.92 2.69
N LYS A 10 22.19 -19.83 2.55
CA LYS A 10 23.00 -18.61 2.37
C LYS A 10 22.84 -17.93 0.99
N SER A 11 21.61 -17.70 0.51
CA SER A 11 21.39 -17.07 -0.81
C SER A 11 20.48 -15.85 -0.86
N TYR A 12 19.86 -15.41 0.25
CA TYR A 12 18.82 -14.37 0.22
C TYR A 12 19.20 -13.00 0.83
N THR A 13 20.48 -12.75 1.17
CA THR A 13 20.96 -11.43 1.66
C THR A 13 21.25 -10.40 0.55
N LYS A 14 20.61 -10.50 -0.62
CA LYS A 14 20.89 -9.62 -1.77
C LYS A 14 19.74 -8.65 -2.07
N SER A 15 19.73 -7.47 -1.42
CA SER A 15 19.07 -6.24 -1.93
C SER A 15 19.22 -5.03 -0.97
N PHE A 16 19.21 -5.26 0.34
CA PHE A 16 18.91 -4.21 1.33
C PHE A 16 19.98 -3.15 1.56
N ALA A 17 21.26 -3.48 1.43
CA ALA A 17 22.33 -2.50 1.54
C ALA A 17 22.21 -1.39 0.47
N ASP A 18 21.67 -1.71 -0.72
CA ASP A 18 21.48 -0.74 -1.81
C ASP A 18 20.32 0.23 -1.53
N ILE A 19 19.28 -0.22 -0.82
CA ILE A 19 18.11 0.61 -0.46
C ILE A 19 18.52 1.69 0.56
N ASN A 20 19.32 1.32 1.57
CA ASN A 20 19.80 2.27 2.58
C ASN A 20 20.95 3.17 2.09
N MET A 21 21.78 2.72 1.12
CA MET A 21 22.88 3.53 0.58
C MET A 21 22.46 4.57 -0.47
N SER A 22 21.21 4.55 -0.95
CA SER A 22 20.72 5.38 -2.05
C SER A 22 19.44 6.17 -1.70
N ARG A 23 19.47 6.98 -0.64
CA ARG A 23 18.44 8.02 -0.40
C ARG A 23 18.41 9.14 -1.47
N ARG A 24 19.03 8.93 -2.63
CA ARG A 24 18.97 9.80 -3.80
C ARG A 24 18.48 9.00 -5.01
N SER A 25 17.18 9.15 -5.27
CA SER A 25 16.37 8.71 -6.42
C SER A 25 16.33 7.21 -6.73
N VAL A 26 15.41 6.48 -6.10
CA VAL A 26 14.98 5.16 -6.59
C VAL A 26 14.20 5.35 -7.90
N SER A 27 14.72 4.79 -9.01
CA SER A 27 14.01 4.86 -10.30
C SER A 27 12.72 4.02 -10.29
N ARG A 28 11.73 4.40 -11.10
CA ARG A 28 10.46 3.66 -11.24
C ARG A 28 10.66 2.15 -11.48
N LYS A 29 11.60 1.79 -12.38
CA LYS A 29 11.90 0.38 -12.69
C LYS A 29 12.50 -0.37 -11.51
N LYS A 30 13.32 0.30 -10.72
CA LYS A 30 13.94 -0.30 -9.53
C LYS A 30 12.90 -0.50 -8.42
N LEU A 31 12.04 0.49 -8.21
CA LEU A 31 10.88 0.36 -7.31
C LEU A 31 9.97 -0.79 -7.73
N GLU A 32 9.61 -0.87 -9.02
CA GLU A 32 8.80 -1.97 -9.58
C GLU A 32 9.43 -3.33 -9.31
N SER A 33 10.76 -3.45 -9.47
CA SER A 33 11.50 -4.69 -9.17
C SER A 33 11.48 -5.06 -7.69
N TYR A 34 11.51 -4.10 -6.77
CA TYR A 34 11.39 -4.40 -5.34
C TYR A 34 9.97 -4.84 -4.97
N LEU A 35 8.97 -4.18 -5.56
CA LEU A 35 7.56 -4.50 -5.31
C LEU A 35 7.15 -5.87 -5.88
N GLN A 36 7.91 -6.44 -6.81
CA GLN A 36 7.70 -7.80 -7.32
C GLN A 36 8.00 -8.89 -6.29
N GLU A 37 8.84 -8.60 -5.29
CA GLU A 37 9.23 -9.55 -4.24
C GLU A 37 8.27 -9.51 -3.03
N VAL A 38 7.22 -8.68 -3.08
CA VAL A 38 6.25 -8.55 -1.99
C VAL A 38 5.26 -9.72 -2.08
N ASP A 39 5.18 -10.52 -1.02
CA ASP A 39 4.23 -11.62 -0.94
C ASP A 39 2.78 -11.08 -0.96
N VAL A 40 1.88 -11.85 -1.57
CA VAL A 40 0.47 -11.51 -1.74
C VAL A 40 -0.42 -12.62 -1.20
N PHE A 41 -1.74 -12.43 -1.27
CA PHE A 41 -2.72 -13.38 -0.75
C PHE A 41 -2.63 -14.76 -1.41
N ASP A 42 -2.45 -15.81 -0.61
CA ASP A 42 -2.61 -17.21 -1.05
C ASP A 42 -4.07 -17.54 -1.37
N ASN A 43 -5.00 -17.02 -0.55
CA ASN A 43 -6.43 -17.27 -0.66
C ASN A 43 -7.23 -15.96 -0.54
N PRO A 44 -7.35 -15.17 -1.63
CA PRO A 44 -7.99 -13.86 -1.58
C PRO A 44 -9.50 -13.96 -1.27
N LYS A 45 -9.96 -13.14 -0.32
CA LYS A 45 -11.36 -13.04 0.08
C LYS A 45 -12.15 -12.20 -0.92
N MET A 46 -12.88 -12.87 -1.79
CA MET A 46 -13.74 -12.23 -2.81
C MET A 46 -14.74 -11.22 -2.24
N GLN A 47 -15.20 -11.40 -0.99
CA GLN A 47 -16.14 -10.49 -0.33
C GLN A 47 -15.51 -9.16 0.09
N LEU A 48 -14.18 -9.10 0.19
CA LEU A 48 -13.41 -7.91 0.51
C LEU A 48 -12.72 -7.31 -0.72
N GLU A 49 -12.93 -7.90 -1.91
CA GLU A 49 -12.28 -7.49 -3.17
C GLU A 49 -10.74 -7.47 -3.04
N GLN A 50 -10.16 -8.49 -2.39
CA GLN A 50 -8.71 -8.62 -2.20
C GLN A 50 -7.97 -8.92 -3.51
N TYR A 51 -7.65 -7.85 -4.23
CA TYR A 51 -6.78 -7.87 -5.40
C TYR A 51 -5.54 -7.04 -5.09
N PRO A 52 -4.35 -7.65 -4.99
CA PRO A 52 -3.14 -6.90 -4.70
C PRO A 52 -2.88 -5.88 -5.81
N THR A 53 -2.47 -4.67 -5.43
CA THR A 53 -1.98 -3.68 -6.38
C THR A 53 -0.78 -4.26 -7.11
N THR A 54 -0.82 -4.29 -8.45
CA THR A 54 0.30 -4.86 -9.21
C THR A 54 1.57 -4.02 -9.01
N PRO A 55 2.77 -4.63 -8.99
CA PRO A 55 4.03 -3.90 -8.83
C PRO A 55 4.19 -2.76 -9.84
N HIS A 56 3.74 -2.99 -11.08
CA HIS A 56 3.75 -1.98 -12.13
C HIS A 56 2.88 -0.76 -11.80
N LEU A 57 1.64 -1.00 -11.38
CA LEU A 57 0.69 0.07 -11.05
C LEU A 57 1.16 0.85 -9.82
N ALA A 58 1.59 0.14 -8.79
CA ALA A 58 2.13 0.73 -7.57
C ALA A 58 3.38 1.58 -7.86
N ALA A 59 4.36 1.04 -8.57
CA ALA A 59 5.57 1.79 -8.90
C ALA A 59 5.29 3.01 -9.78
N SER A 60 4.37 2.90 -10.74
CA SER A 60 3.96 4.02 -11.59
C SER A 60 3.30 5.14 -10.79
N MET A 61 2.33 4.78 -9.93
CA MET A 61 1.61 5.72 -9.06
C MET A 61 2.58 6.40 -8.08
N LEU A 62 3.29 5.62 -7.27
CA LEU A 62 4.14 6.13 -6.19
C LEU A 62 5.31 6.95 -6.72
N HIS A 63 5.96 6.51 -7.80
CA HIS A 63 7.01 7.29 -8.42
C HIS A 63 6.47 8.61 -8.97
N THR A 64 5.26 8.64 -9.53
CA THR A 64 4.61 9.88 -9.97
C THR A 64 4.35 10.83 -8.80
N ILE A 65 3.80 10.32 -7.69
CA ILE A 65 3.57 11.08 -6.45
C ILE A 65 4.89 11.68 -5.95
N HIS A 66 5.94 10.87 -5.89
CA HIS A 66 7.26 11.30 -5.44
C HIS A 66 7.89 12.35 -6.36
N THR A 67 7.98 12.10 -7.67
CA THR A 67 8.77 12.96 -8.57
C THR A 67 8.05 14.20 -9.06
N HIS A 68 6.72 14.16 -9.20
CA HIS A 68 5.96 15.30 -9.74
C HIS A 68 5.32 16.16 -8.65
N PHE A 69 4.96 15.56 -7.52
CA PHE A 69 4.24 16.26 -6.44
C PHE A 69 5.07 16.43 -5.17
N ASN A 70 6.20 15.70 -5.04
CA ASN A 70 7.06 15.73 -3.84
C ASN A 70 6.29 15.39 -2.55
N ASP A 71 5.34 14.47 -2.67
CA ASP A 71 4.34 14.15 -1.64
C ASP A 71 4.65 12.85 -0.88
N LEU A 72 5.86 12.29 -1.00
CA LEU A 72 6.29 11.09 -0.25
C LEU A 72 7.52 11.32 0.63
N GLU A 73 8.61 11.89 0.11
CA GLU A 73 9.86 12.00 0.88
C GLU A 73 9.67 12.85 2.16
N GLY A 74 10.02 12.27 3.32
CA GLY A 74 9.86 12.89 4.63
C GLY A 74 8.40 13.08 5.08
N LYS A 75 7.41 12.54 4.36
CA LYS A 75 5.98 12.71 4.68
C LYS A 75 5.46 11.63 5.62
N CYS A 76 4.41 11.96 6.36
CA CYS A 76 3.61 11.01 7.12
C CYS A 76 2.44 10.53 6.23
N VAL A 77 2.36 9.23 5.95
CA VAL A 77 1.42 8.66 4.96
C VAL A 77 0.45 7.70 5.65
N ALA A 78 -0.81 7.68 5.21
CA ALA A 78 -1.73 6.59 5.50
C ALA A 78 -2.07 5.81 4.24
N ASP A 79 -2.10 4.49 4.34
CA ASP A 79 -2.48 3.54 3.29
C ASP A 79 -3.79 2.86 3.68
N LEU A 80 -4.88 3.22 3.01
CA LEU A 80 -6.22 2.72 3.33
C LEU A 80 -6.53 1.49 2.49
N GLY A 81 -6.71 0.35 3.14
CA GLY A 81 -6.81 -0.95 2.49
C GLY A 81 -5.43 -1.47 2.13
N VAL A 82 -4.54 -1.51 3.12
CA VAL A 82 -3.11 -1.81 2.94
C VAL A 82 -2.88 -3.17 2.26
N GLY A 83 -3.78 -4.13 2.42
CA GLY A 83 -3.65 -5.48 1.89
C GLY A 83 -2.34 -6.12 2.34
N SER A 84 -1.54 -6.62 1.38
CA SER A 84 -0.22 -7.18 1.66
C SER A 84 0.91 -6.14 1.83
N GLY A 85 0.60 -4.84 1.70
CA GLY A 85 1.55 -3.76 1.96
C GLY A 85 2.30 -3.21 0.75
N VAL A 86 1.93 -3.59 -0.48
CA VAL A 86 2.64 -3.13 -1.71
C VAL A 86 2.79 -1.61 -1.77
N LEU A 87 1.73 -0.85 -1.47
CA LEU A 87 1.81 0.62 -1.47
C LEU A 87 2.61 1.14 -0.27
N SER A 88 2.34 0.65 0.93
CA SER A 88 3.05 1.03 2.16
C SER A 88 4.56 0.81 2.09
N LEU A 89 5.02 -0.36 1.62
CA LEU A 89 6.43 -0.68 1.41
C LEU A 89 7.06 0.25 0.38
N GLY A 90 6.37 0.50 -0.74
CA GLY A 90 6.83 1.42 -1.77
C GLY A 90 6.95 2.86 -1.27
N CYS A 91 6.00 3.33 -0.45
CA CYS A 91 6.07 4.63 0.23
C CYS A 91 7.32 4.72 1.12
N SER A 92 7.58 3.70 1.93
CA SER A 92 8.78 3.64 2.78
C SER A 92 10.08 3.66 1.96
N MET A 93 10.16 2.86 0.90
CA MET A 93 11.31 2.82 -0.02
C MET A 93 11.58 4.17 -0.71
N LEU A 94 10.55 5.00 -0.89
CA LEU A 94 10.65 6.36 -1.44
C LEU A 94 10.91 7.44 -0.38
N GLY A 95 11.22 7.03 0.85
CA GLY A 95 11.70 7.91 1.91
C GLY A 95 10.61 8.57 2.73
N CYS A 96 9.39 8.01 2.79
CA CYS A 96 8.39 8.47 3.76
C CYS A 96 8.96 8.42 5.19
N SER A 97 8.60 9.39 6.01
CA SER A 97 9.03 9.41 7.42
C SER A 97 8.31 8.34 8.24
N TYR A 98 7.04 8.08 7.92
CA TYR A 98 6.18 7.13 8.60
C TYR A 98 5.01 6.75 7.70
N VAL A 99 4.56 5.50 7.79
CA VAL A 99 3.35 5.00 7.13
C VAL A 99 2.44 4.30 8.14
N LEU A 100 1.15 4.60 8.15
CA LEU A 100 0.14 3.77 8.81
C LEU A 100 -0.64 2.98 7.77
N GLY A 101 -0.49 1.66 7.77
CA GLY A 101 -1.32 0.74 6.98
C GLY A 101 -2.60 0.39 7.72
N VAL A 102 -3.76 0.57 7.08
CA VAL A 102 -5.07 0.24 7.67
C VAL A 102 -5.76 -0.85 6.85
N ASP A 103 -6.23 -1.90 7.51
CA ASP A 103 -7.06 -2.93 6.86
C ASP A 103 -8.11 -3.48 7.83
N ILE A 104 -9.21 -4.02 7.27
CA ILE A 104 -10.24 -4.73 8.02
C ILE A 104 -9.92 -6.21 8.17
N ASP A 105 -9.02 -6.75 7.34
CA ASP A 105 -8.67 -8.17 7.39
C ASP A 105 -7.38 -8.42 8.19
N PRO A 106 -7.45 -9.08 9.36
CA PRO A 106 -6.25 -9.42 10.13
C PRO A 106 -5.30 -10.37 9.39
N GLU A 107 -5.78 -11.19 8.45
CA GLU A 107 -4.91 -12.04 7.63
C GLU A 107 -4.08 -11.22 6.64
N ALA A 108 -4.70 -10.18 6.04
CA ALA A 108 -3.97 -9.23 5.19
C ALA A 108 -2.87 -8.52 5.97
N LEU A 109 -3.20 -8.06 7.19
CA LEU A 109 -2.24 -7.41 8.09
C LEU A 109 -1.10 -8.35 8.50
N ALA A 110 -1.37 -9.64 8.69
CA ALA A 110 -0.33 -10.62 9.00
C ALA A 110 0.64 -10.80 7.81
N ILE A 111 0.13 -10.89 6.58
CA ILE A 111 0.96 -10.93 5.36
C ILE A 111 1.79 -9.64 5.26
N CYS A 112 1.16 -8.47 5.45
CA CYS A 112 1.85 -7.19 5.42
C CYS A 112 2.95 -7.09 6.49
N ALA A 113 2.70 -7.57 7.71
CA ALA A 113 3.69 -7.60 8.78
C ALA A 113 4.90 -8.49 8.43
N ASN A 114 4.66 -9.65 7.81
CA ASN A 114 5.75 -10.51 7.32
C ASN A 114 6.58 -9.80 6.26
N ASN A 115 5.93 -9.18 5.26
CA ASN A 115 6.62 -8.38 4.25
C ASN A 115 7.42 -7.23 4.88
N ILE A 116 6.87 -6.51 5.86
CA ILE A 116 7.60 -5.44 6.57
C ILE A 116 8.88 -6.00 7.22
N SER A 117 8.79 -7.18 7.85
CA SER A 117 9.93 -7.84 8.50
C SER A 117 10.95 -8.35 7.48
N GLU A 118 10.52 -8.98 6.40
CA GLU A 118 11.42 -9.49 5.35
C GLU A 118 12.16 -8.36 4.63
N PHE A 119 11.48 -7.22 4.51
CA PHE A 119 12.06 -6.02 3.94
C PHE A 119 12.81 -5.15 4.96
N ASP A 120 12.98 -5.58 6.22
CA ASP A 120 13.68 -4.83 7.27
C ASP A 120 13.23 -3.35 7.38
N ILE A 121 11.93 -3.11 7.19
CA ILE A 121 11.32 -1.77 7.24
C ILE A 121 10.85 -1.49 8.67
N THR A 122 11.17 -0.29 9.16
CA THR A 122 10.99 0.06 10.59
C THR A 122 10.05 1.25 10.82
N ASN A 123 9.51 1.84 9.76
CA ASN A 123 8.69 3.06 9.81
C ASN A 123 7.25 2.83 9.32
N ILE A 124 6.76 1.58 9.38
CA ILE A 124 5.38 1.22 9.03
C ILE A 124 4.73 0.58 10.25
N ASP A 125 3.62 1.15 10.69
CA ASP A 125 2.72 0.53 11.68
C ASP A 125 1.43 0.07 11.00
N LEU A 126 0.77 -0.92 11.60
CA LEU A 126 -0.46 -1.52 11.10
C LEU A 126 -1.62 -1.32 12.08
N LEU A 127 -2.79 -0.96 11.54
CA LEU A 127 -4.03 -0.78 12.28
C LEU A 127 -5.13 -1.66 11.71
N HIS A 128 -5.62 -2.59 12.52
CA HIS A 128 -6.83 -3.36 12.23
C HIS A 128 -8.07 -2.51 12.52
N CYS A 129 -8.75 -2.04 11.48
CA CYS A 129 -9.88 -1.12 11.58
C CYS A 129 -10.81 -1.20 10.36
N ASP A 130 -12.13 -1.16 10.62
CA ASP A 130 -13.12 -0.90 9.57
C ASP A 130 -13.09 0.59 9.20
N ILE A 131 -12.93 0.87 7.91
CA ILE A 131 -12.90 2.22 7.34
C ILE A 131 -14.11 3.08 7.76
N ARG A 132 -15.27 2.48 8.00
CA ARG A 132 -16.49 3.16 8.49
C ARG A 132 -16.26 3.85 9.82
N SER A 133 -15.40 3.29 10.66
CA SER A 133 -15.04 3.88 11.96
C SER A 133 -14.23 5.17 11.75
N LEU A 134 -13.35 5.19 10.74
CA LEU A 134 -12.54 6.36 10.39
C LEU A 134 -13.37 7.48 9.75
N VAL A 135 -14.43 7.13 9.01
CA VAL A 135 -15.40 8.12 8.48
C VAL A 135 -16.19 8.78 9.62
N ASN A 136 -16.76 7.98 10.51
CA ASN A 136 -17.67 8.48 11.54
C ASN A 136 -16.92 9.20 12.68
N HIS A 137 -15.77 8.66 13.08
CA HIS A 137 -15.02 9.09 14.25
C HIS A 137 -13.51 9.02 14.01
N PRO A 138 -12.94 9.90 13.16
CA PRO A 138 -11.51 9.89 12.86
C PRO A 138 -10.64 10.22 14.09
N GLY A 139 -11.21 10.84 15.12
CA GLY A 139 -10.54 11.11 16.39
C GLY A 139 -9.22 11.84 16.19
N ARG A 140 -8.13 11.30 16.76
CA ARG A 140 -6.78 11.87 16.64
C ARG A 140 -6.15 11.70 15.25
N LEU A 141 -6.75 10.89 14.37
CA LEU A 141 -6.26 10.67 13.01
C LEU A 141 -6.77 11.74 12.03
N HIS A 142 -7.72 12.59 12.42
CA HIS A 142 -8.21 13.67 11.57
C HIS A 142 -7.09 14.65 11.21
N GLY A 143 -6.79 14.81 9.92
CA GLY A 143 -5.68 15.64 9.41
C GLY A 143 -4.29 15.26 9.95
N ALA A 144 -4.12 14.01 10.41
CA ALA A 144 -2.87 13.54 11.02
C ALA A 144 -1.78 13.22 10.00
N PHE A 145 -2.16 12.86 8.78
CA PHE A 145 -1.26 12.45 7.71
C PHE A 145 -1.08 13.57 6.70
N ASP A 146 0.12 13.75 6.16
CA ASP A 146 0.30 14.67 5.05
C ASP A 146 -0.45 14.16 3.83
N VAL A 147 -0.27 12.86 3.53
CA VAL A 147 -0.79 12.21 2.33
C VAL A 147 -1.52 10.93 2.67
N VAL A 148 -2.61 10.65 1.95
CA VAL A 148 -3.26 9.34 1.95
C VAL A 148 -3.10 8.70 0.57
N VAL A 149 -2.73 7.42 0.55
CA VAL A 149 -2.73 6.57 -0.64
C VAL A 149 -3.72 5.42 -0.45
N MET A 150 -4.30 4.94 -1.55
CA MET A 150 -5.19 3.78 -1.51
C MET A 150 -5.40 3.14 -2.89
N ASN A 151 -5.64 1.83 -2.87
CA ASN A 151 -6.29 1.09 -3.94
C ASN A 151 -7.58 0.49 -3.37
N PRO A 152 -8.65 1.29 -3.24
CA PRO A 152 -9.82 0.88 -2.50
C PRO A 152 -10.56 -0.26 -3.22
N PRO A 153 -11.32 -1.09 -2.49
CA PRO A 153 -12.29 -1.99 -3.11
C PRO A 153 -13.27 -1.18 -3.99
N PHE A 154 -13.60 -1.68 -5.18
CA PHE A 154 -14.42 -0.94 -6.16
C PHE A 154 -15.91 -0.91 -5.80
N GLY A 155 -16.33 -1.61 -4.75
CA GLY A 155 -17.73 -1.71 -4.36
C GLY A 155 -18.54 -2.58 -5.28
N THR A 156 -17.91 -3.59 -5.87
CA THR A 156 -18.64 -4.56 -6.70
C THR A 156 -19.52 -5.47 -5.84
N LYS A 157 -20.68 -5.87 -6.37
CA LYS A 157 -21.63 -6.76 -5.70
C LYS A 157 -22.21 -6.18 -4.39
N ASN A 158 -21.81 -6.72 -3.23
CA ASN A 158 -22.45 -6.52 -1.93
C ASN A 158 -21.88 -5.34 -1.12
N ASN A 159 -20.85 -4.65 -1.64
CA ASN A 159 -20.17 -3.54 -0.96
C ASN A 159 -20.33 -2.21 -1.70
N GLN A 160 -21.47 -1.98 -2.36
CA GLN A 160 -21.72 -0.73 -3.07
C GLN A 160 -21.46 0.50 -2.18
N GLY A 161 -20.67 1.45 -2.68
CA GLY A 161 -20.31 2.68 -1.97
C GLY A 161 -19.14 2.57 -0.99
N ILE A 162 -18.50 1.40 -0.86
CA ILE A 162 -17.31 1.25 -0.02
C ILE A 162 -16.15 2.11 -0.52
N ASP A 163 -15.99 2.25 -1.84
CA ASP A 163 -15.02 3.14 -2.49
C ASP A 163 -15.17 4.60 -2.03
N MET A 164 -16.42 5.06 -1.91
CA MET A 164 -16.73 6.39 -1.42
C MET A 164 -16.44 6.55 0.08
N LEU A 165 -16.63 5.49 0.88
CA LEU A 165 -16.24 5.52 2.30
C LEU A 165 -14.72 5.61 2.48
N PHE A 166 -13.96 4.88 1.65
CA PHE A 166 -12.50 5.01 1.59
C PHE A 166 -12.08 6.43 1.22
N LEU A 167 -12.71 7.02 0.21
CA LEU A 167 -12.43 8.40 -0.19
C LEU A 167 -12.76 9.41 0.92
N GLN A 168 -13.91 9.26 1.59
CA GLN A 168 -14.30 10.11 2.71
C GLN A 168 -13.31 10.00 3.89
N ALA A 169 -12.90 8.78 4.23
CA ALA A 169 -11.88 8.56 5.26
C ALA A 169 -10.54 9.18 4.85
N GLY A 170 -10.11 8.98 3.60
CA GLY A 170 -8.88 9.58 3.09
C GLY A 170 -8.89 11.11 3.18
N LEU A 171 -9.99 11.75 2.81
CA LEU A 171 -10.15 13.20 2.94
C LEU A 171 -10.17 13.66 4.40
N ALA A 172 -10.71 12.86 5.32
CA ALA A 172 -10.71 13.19 6.74
C ALA A 172 -9.31 13.05 7.37
N LEU A 173 -8.49 12.11 6.89
CA LEU A 173 -7.17 11.80 7.44
C LEU A 173 -6.04 12.65 6.84
N ALA A 174 -6.16 13.02 5.56
CA ALA A 174 -5.14 13.77 4.84
C ALA A 174 -5.15 15.27 5.18
N ARG A 175 -3.96 15.85 5.27
CA ARG A 175 -3.74 17.30 5.43
C ARG A 175 -3.65 17.99 4.08
N THR A 176 -3.02 17.35 3.09
CA THR A 176 -2.78 17.96 1.77
C THR A 176 -3.41 17.17 0.63
N SER A 177 -3.11 15.87 0.53
CA SER A 177 -3.37 15.11 -0.69
C SER A 177 -3.94 13.73 -0.44
N VAL A 178 -4.83 13.29 -1.33
CA VAL A 178 -5.36 11.92 -1.37
C VAL A 178 -5.13 11.36 -2.78
N TYR A 179 -4.48 10.21 -2.87
CA TYR A 179 -4.23 9.50 -4.12
C TYR A 179 -4.95 8.15 -4.11
N SER A 180 -5.84 7.94 -5.07
CA SER A 180 -6.67 6.74 -5.19
C SER A 180 -6.56 6.12 -6.56
N LEU A 181 -6.46 4.80 -6.63
CA LEU A 181 -6.56 4.05 -7.87
C LEU A 181 -8.03 3.71 -8.16
N HIS A 182 -8.57 4.24 -9.26
CA HIS A 182 -9.90 3.89 -9.73
C HIS A 182 -9.79 3.10 -11.03
N LYS A 183 -10.54 2.00 -11.14
CA LYS A 183 -10.66 1.26 -12.39
C LYS A 183 -11.35 2.18 -13.40
N THR A 184 -10.68 2.49 -14.51
CA THR A 184 -11.32 3.11 -15.65
C THR A 184 -12.36 2.12 -16.20
N SER A 185 -13.63 2.49 -16.15
CA SER A 185 -14.65 1.80 -16.92
C SER A 185 -14.30 2.01 -18.40
N THR A 186 -13.75 0.99 -19.05
CA THR A 186 -13.60 0.98 -20.50
C THR A 186 -15.01 1.16 -21.06
N ARG A 187 -15.28 2.31 -21.71
CA ARG A 187 -16.48 2.47 -22.52
C ARG A 187 -16.48 1.33 -23.53
N GLU A 188 -17.55 0.54 -23.55
CA GLU A 188 -17.79 -0.38 -24.66
C GLU A 188 -17.69 0.44 -25.94
N VAL A 189 -16.69 0.16 -26.76
CA VAL A 189 -16.68 0.60 -28.15
C VAL A 189 -17.76 -0.24 -28.82
N GLY A 190 -19.00 0.24 -28.75
CA GLY A 190 -20.11 -0.32 -29.50
C GLY A 190 -19.75 -0.23 -30.98
N ASN A 191 -19.57 -1.40 -31.60
CA ASN A 191 -19.52 -1.55 -33.04
C ASN A 191 -20.75 -0.87 -33.66
N MET A 192 -20.57 0.31 -34.25
CA MET A 192 -21.46 0.81 -35.28
C MET A 192 -20.99 0.23 -36.62
N MET A 193 -21.48 -0.97 -36.92
CA MET A 193 -21.73 -1.37 -38.30
C MET A 193 -23.16 -0.95 -38.64
N GLN A 194 -23.29 0.13 -39.40
CA GLN A 194 -24.30 0.31 -40.45
C GLN A 194 -23.63 1.01 -41.62
#